data_AF-A0A950H8E5-F1
#
_entry.id   AF-A0A950H8E5-F1
#
_cell.length_a   1.000
_cell.length_b   1.000
_cell.length_c   1.000
_cell.angle_alpha   90.00
_cell.angle_beta   90.00
_cell.angle_gamma   90.00
#
_symmetry.space_group_name_H-M   'P 1'
#
loop_
_entity.id
_entity.type
_entity.pdbx_description
1 polymer ?
#
loop_
_entity_poly.entity_id
_entity_poly.type
_entity_poly.pdbx_seq_one_letter_code
_entity_poly.pdbx_strand_id
1 'polypeptide(L)'
;MGVIFVLLVIALAIAGLALGAAVAIRAGRRALAAELIGEIAETLNLLETHDVERLLAEFGADGRLAPSLPLLPTVSYRTDAPHLALLGAHLARLSAGFYASAEALQDELRTLTSEANGAGRAERVHYASEDLRRTFELGDEALRSLRDIVSGRRHDLISRA
;
A
#
# COMPACT_ATOMS: atom_id res chain seq x y z
N MET A 1 -15.95 54.09 0.30
CA MET A 1 -15.45 53.32 1.47
C MET A 1 -16.09 51.94 1.61
N GLY A 2 -17.41 51.77 1.38
CA GLY A 2 -18.08 50.48 1.59
C GLY A 2 -17.64 49.32 0.67
N VAL A 3 -17.49 49.55 -0.64
CA VAL A 3 -17.20 48.46 -1.60
C VAL A 3 -15.80 47.85 -1.40
N ILE A 4 -14.78 48.69 -1.17
CA ILE A 4 -13.40 48.22 -0.93
C ILE A 4 -13.32 47.39 0.35
N PHE A 5 -14.00 47.83 1.41
CA PHE A 5 -14.06 47.09 2.67
C PHE A 5 -14.75 45.73 2.52
N VAL A 6 -15.88 45.68 1.79
CA VAL A 6 -16.60 44.41 1.51
C VAL A 6 -15.73 43.45 0.70
N LEU A 7 -15.04 43.93 -0.34
CA LEU A 7 -14.13 43.09 -1.14
C LEU A 7 -12.96 42.56 -0.30
N LEU A 8 -12.41 43.37 0.60
CA LEU A 8 -11.34 42.94 1.52
C LEU A 8 -11.81 41.83 2.47
N VAL A 9 -13.02 41.96 3.04
CA VAL A 9 -13.60 40.95 3.93
C VAL A 9 -13.84 39.64 3.19
N ILE A 10 -14.37 39.70 1.96
CA ILE A 10 -14.56 38.50 1.12
C ILE A 10 -13.21 37.84 0.80
N ALA A 11 -12.20 38.62 0.41
CA ALA A 11 -10.87 38.10 0.11
C ALA A 11 -10.23 37.40 1.33
N LEU A 12 -10.35 37.99 2.52
CA LEU A 12 -9.87 37.38 3.77
C LEU A 12 -10.62 36.09 4.11
N ALA A 13 -11.94 36.06 3.91
CA ALA A 13 -12.74 34.86 4.15
C ALA A 13 -12.34 33.71 3.20
N ILE A 14 -12.14 34.00 1.91
CA ILE A 14 -11.67 33.02 0.92
C ILE A 14 -10.27 32.51 1.28
N ALA A 15 -9.35 33.41 1.64
CA ALA A 15 -8.00 33.04 2.03
C ALA A 15 -7.99 32.15 3.29
N GLY A 16 -8.80 32.47 4.29
CA GLY A 16 -8.97 31.66 5.50
C GLY A 16 -9.52 30.26 5.19
N LEU A 17 -10.52 30.17 4.31
CA LEU A 17 -11.09 28.89 3.87
C LEU A 17 -10.08 28.05 3.08
N ALA A 18 -9.33 28.66 2.17
CA ALA A 18 -8.29 27.97 1.41
C ALA A 18 -7.17 27.44 2.32
N LEU A 19 -6.74 28.23 3.30
CA LEU A 19 -5.73 27.80 4.27
C LEU A 19 -6.25 26.65 5.14
N GLY A 20 -7.48 26.77 5.65
CA GLY A 20 -8.14 25.72 6.43
C GLY A 20 -8.25 24.41 5.64
N ALA A 21 -8.68 24.48 4.39
CA ALA A 21 -8.76 23.31 3.50
C ALA A 21 -7.38 22.68 3.26
N ALA A 22 -6.34 23.49 3.00
CA ALA A 22 -4.99 22.99 2.78
C ALA A 22 -4.42 22.25 4.01
N VAL A 23 -4.68 22.76 5.22
CA VAL A 23 -4.28 22.10 6.47
C VAL A 23 -5.03 20.79 6.67
N ALA A 24 -6.35 20.78 6.43
CA ALA A 24 -7.17 19.57 6.54
C ALA A 24 -6.72 18.48 5.55
N ILE A 25 -6.47 18.85 4.29
CA ILE A 25 -5.96 17.93 3.26
C ILE A 25 -4.60 17.36 3.67
N ARG A 26 -3.70 18.20 4.19
CA ARG A 26 -2.38 17.74 4.64
C ARG A 26 -2.48 16.77 5.82
N ALA A 27 -3.37 17.04 6.77
CA ALA A 27 -3.61 16.15 7.91
C ALA A 27 -4.19 14.81 7.44
N GLY A 28 -5.22 14.84 6.59
CA GLY A 28 -5.83 13.64 6.01
C GLY A 28 -4.84 12.80 5.21
N ARG A 29 -3.99 13.43 4.40
CA ARG A 29 -2.93 12.74 3.64
C ARG A 29 -1.94 12.01 4.53
N ARG A 30 -1.58 12.60 5.68
CA ARG A 30 -0.65 11.98 6.65
C ARG A 30 -1.31 10.85 7.43
N ALA A 31 -2.58 11.01 7.82
CA ALA A 31 -3.34 9.98 8.50
C ALA A 31 -3.48 8.73 7.61
N LEU A 32 -3.96 8.92 6.38
CA LEU A 32 -4.08 7.86 5.38
C LEU A 32 -2.74 7.17 5.13
N ALA A 33 -1.65 7.94 4.99
CA ALA A 33 -0.33 7.36 4.79
C ALA A 33 0.14 6.53 5.98
N ALA A 34 -0.15 6.96 7.21
CA ALA A 34 0.23 6.24 8.42
C ALA A 34 -0.54 4.92 8.58
N GLU A 35 -1.83 4.91 8.25
CA GLU A 35 -2.66 3.70 8.27
C GLU A 35 -2.17 2.67 7.25
N LEU A 36 -1.91 3.10 6.00
CA LEU A 36 -1.37 2.22 4.97
C LEU A 36 0.03 1.70 5.32
N ILE A 37 0.88 2.50 5.97
CA ILE A 37 2.19 2.02 6.46
C ILE A 37 1.99 0.86 7.45
N GLY A 38 1.04 0.99 8.38
CA GLY A 38 0.74 -0.05 9.35
C GLY A 38 0.32 -1.35 8.68
N GLU A 39 -0.66 -1.27 7.77
CA GLU A 39 -1.22 -2.43 7.07
C GLU A 39 -0.20 -3.12 6.14
N ILE A 40 0.59 -2.34 5.39
CA ILE A 40 1.66 -2.88 4.53
C ILE A 40 2.74 -3.54 5.38
N ALA A 41 3.21 -2.88 6.44
CA ALA A 41 4.26 -3.43 7.30
C ALA A 41 3.79 -4.71 8.01
N GLU A 42 2.54 -4.76 8.47
CA GLU A 42 1.95 -5.95 9.06
C GLU A 42 1.85 -7.09 8.05
N THR A 43 1.41 -6.80 6.81
CA THR A 43 1.37 -7.78 5.73
C THR A 43 2.75 -8.36 5.44
N LEU A 44 3.79 -7.54 5.26
CA LEU A 44 5.15 -8.01 5.03
C LEU A 44 5.67 -8.83 6.21
N ASN A 45 5.44 -8.37 7.44
CA ASN A 45 5.82 -9.11 8.64
C ASN A 45 5.11 -10.47 8.75
N LEU A 46 3.85 -10.58 8.30
CA LEU A 46 3.14 -11.87 8.24
C LEU A 46 3.80 -12.82 7.23
N LEU A 47 4.17 -12.31 6.05
CA LEU A 47 4.87 -13.09 5.01
C LEU A 47 6.22 -13.62 5.51
N GLU A 48 6.97 -12.79 6.24
CA GLU A 48 8.24 -13.17 6.85
C GLU A 48 8.05 -14.15 8.01
N THR A 49 7.15 -13.86 8.95
CA THR A 49 6.93 -14.68 10.15
C THR A 49 6.43 -16.09 9.82
N HIS A 50 5.72 -16.26 8.71
CA HIS A 50 5.25 -17.56 8.24
C HIS A 50 6.23 -18.24 7.29
N ASP A 51 7.43 -17.69 7.08
CA ASP A 51 8.50 -18.25 6.26
C ASP A 51 8.01 -18.71 4.87
N VAL A 52 7.15 -17.90 4.22
CA VAL A 52 6.41 -18.31 3.00
C VAL A 52 7.37 -18.69 1.87
N GLU A 53 8.49 -17.96 1.72
CA GLU A 53 9.53 -18.25 0.74
C GLU A 53 10.11 -19.66 0.93
N ARG A 54 10.45 -19.99 2.17
CA ARG A 54 11.01 -21.30 2.51
C ARG A 54 9.98 -22.41 2.30
N LEU A 55 8.74 -22.20 2.74
CA LEU A 55 7.67 -23.18 2.58
C LEU A 55 7.34 -23.42 1.09
N LEU A 56 7.34 -22.38 0.25
CA LEU A 56 7.21 -22.53 -1.20
C LEU A 56 8.34 -23.37 -1.80
N ALA A 57 9.58 -23.14 -1.39
CA ALA A 57 10.74 -23.92 -1.85
C ALA A 57 10.64 -25.39 -1.43
N GLU A 58 10.30 -25.67 -0.16
CA GLU A 58 10.12 -27.04 0.36
C GLU A 58 8.94 -27.76 -0.30
N PHE A 59 7.85 -27.05 -0.57
CA PHE A 59 6.68 -27.59 -1.24
C PHE A 59 6.94 -27.89 -2.71
N GLY A 60 7.69 -27.03 -3.40
CA GLY A 60 8.11 -27.26 -4.78
C GLY A 60 9.00 -28.49 -4.94
N ALA A 61 9.93 -28.70 -4.01
CA ALA A 61 10.88 -29.81 -4.04
C ALA A 61 10.21 -31.16 -3.71
N ASP A 62 9.56 -31.24 -2.54
CA ASP A 62 9.13 -32.53 -1.96
C ASP A 62 7.62 -32.64 -1.75
N GLY A 63 6.84 -31.58 -2.02
CA GLY A 63 5.38 -31.57 -1.81
C GLY A 63 4.95 -31.72 -0.35
N ARG A 64 5.83 -31.39 0.60
CA ARG A 64 5.67 -31.72 2.02
C ARG A 64 4.54 -30.97 2.71
N LEU A 65 4.70 -29.65 2.85
CA LEU A 65 3.83 -28.82 3.65
C LEU A 65 3.41 -27.64 2.79
N ALA A 66 2.12 -27.56 2.48
CA ALA A 66 1.62 -26.46 1.68
C ALA A 66 1.79 -25.14 2.47
N PRO A 67 2.33 -24.10 1.84
CA PRO A 67 2.45 -22.80 2.48
C PRO A 67 1.06 -22.22 2.74
N SER A 68 0.81 -21.79 3.97
CA SER A 68 -0.46 -21.20 4.39
C SER A 68 -0.21 -19.89 5.11
N LEU A 69 -1.02 -18.88 4.80
CA LEU A 69 -1.00 -17.59 5.47
C LEU A 69 -2.35 -17.30 6.14
N PRO A 70 -2.34 -16.62 7.29
CA PRO A 70 -3.55 -15.99 7.80
C PRO A 70 -4.07 -14.95 6.80
N LEU A 71 -5.32 -14.52 7.00
CA LEU A 71 -5.91 -13.48 6.16
C LEU A 71 -5.08 -12.19 6.25
N LEU A 72 -4.71 -11.64 5.09
CA LEU A 72 -3.94 -10.41 5.04
C LEU A 72 -4.79 -9.21 5.50
N PRO A 73 -4.22 -8.28 6.27
CA PRO A 73 -4.91 -7.07 6.67
C PRO A 73 -5.10 -6.21 5.42
N THR A 74 -6.35 -5.96 5.06
CA THR A 74 -6.75 -5.17 3.87
C THR A 74 -7.83 -4.14 4.19
N VAL A 75 -8.07 -3.89 5.48
CA VAL A 75 -9.24 -3.15 5.97
C VAL A 75 -9.09 -1.67 5.68
N SER A 76 -7.92 -1.09 5.98
CA SER A 76 -7.64 0.32 5.72
C SER A 76 -7.62 0.57 4.22
N TYR A 77 -6.96 -0.27 3.43
CA TYR A 77 -6.98 -0.11 1.97
C TYR A 77 -8.40 -0.15 1.38
N ARG A 78 -9.24 -1.09 1.81
CA ARG A 78 -10.61 -1.23 1.29
C ARG A 78 -11.51 -0.07 1.74
N THR A 79 -11.39 0.34 2.99
CA THR A 79 -12.15 1.47 3.55
C THR A 79 -11.78 2.78 2.87
N ASP A 80 -10.49 2.99 2.62
CA ASP A 80 -9.94 4.26 2.14
C ASP A 80 -9.58 4.27 0.65
N ALA A 81 -9.95 3.24 -0.11
CA ALA A 81 -9.78 3.20 -1.56
C ALA A 81 -10.24 4.49 -2.27
N PRO A 82 -11.39 5.12 -1.91
CA PRO A 82 -11.81 6.39 -2.50
C PRO A 82 -10.87 7.55 -2.20
N HIS A 83 -10.15 7.49 -1.07
CA HIS A 83 -9.27 8.55 -0.56
C HIS A 83 -7.82 8.40 -1.03
N LEU A 84 -7.43 7.29 -1.66
CA LEU A 84 -6.06 7.07 -2.15
C LEU A 84 -5.59 8.16 -3.12
N ALA A 85 -6.51 8.80 -3.84
CA ALA A 85 -6.18 9.94 -4.71
C ALA A 85 -5.50 11.10 -3.96
N LEU A 86 -5.74 11.24 -2.64
CA LEU A 86 -5.10 12.26 -1.80
C LEU A 86 -3.58 12.07 -1.69
N LEU A 87 -3.09 10.83 -1.87
CA LEU A 87 -1.67 10.50 -1.86
C LEU A 87 -0.96 10.87 -3.17
N GLY A 88 -1.72 11.17 -4.22
CA GLY A 88 -1.23 11.36 -5.57
C GLY A 88 -1.26 10.07 -6.40
N ALA A 89 -1.38 10.23 -7.72
CA ALA A 89 -1.65 9.13 -8.64
C ALA A 89 -0.58 8.01 -8.62
N HIS A 90 0.69 8.36 -8.42
CA HIS A 90 1.76 7.37 -8.35
C HIS A 90 1.61 6.48 -7.10
N LEU A 91 1.46 7.07 -5.92
CA LEU A 91 1.39 6.32 -4.67
C LEU A 91 0.07 5.54 -4.53
N ALA A 92 -1.02 6.07 -5.08
CA ALA A 92 -2.28 5.34 -5.21
C ALA A 92 -2.10 4.06 -6.04
N ARG A 93 -1.45 4.15 -7.22
CA ARG A 93 -1.15 2.98 -8.06
C ARG A 93 -0.20 2.00 -7.40
N LEU A 94 0.82 2.50 -6.71
CA LEU A 94 1.79 1.68 -6.01
C LEU A 94 1.13 0.88 -4.88
N SER A 95 0.31 1.54 -4.07
CA SER A 95 -0.47 0.91 -3.00
C SER A 95 -1.45 -0.12 -3.57
N ALA A 96 -2.22 0.24 -4.59
CA ALA A 96 -3.13 -0.69 -5.25
C ALA A 96 -2.41 -1.91 -5.84
N GLY A 97 -1.23 -1.70 -6.44
CA GLY A 97 -0.38 -2.77 -6.96
C GLY A 97 0.09 -3.72 -5.86
N PHE A 98 0.52 -3.18 -4.72
CA PHE A 98 0.89 -3.98 -3.55
C PHE A 98 -0.27 -4.88 -3.09
N TYR A 99 -1.46 -4.32 -2.86
CA TYR A 99 -2.60 -5.10 -2.38
C TYR A 99 -3.09 -6.12 -3.41
N ALA A 100 -3.06 -5.79 -4.70
CA ALA A 100 -3.38 -6.75 -5.75
C ALA A 100 -2.38 -7.93 -5.79
N SER A 101 -1.09 -7.64 -5.65
CA SER A 101 -0.03 -8.67 -5.59
C SER A 101 -0.18 -9.56 -4.36
N ALA A 102 -0.51 -8.95 -3.20
CA ALA A 102 -0.71 -9.66 -1.95
C ALA A 102 -1.96 -10.57 -1.99
N GLU A 103 -3.05 -10.11 -2.62
CA GLU A 103 -4.27 -10.90 -2.81
C GLU A 103 -4.04 -12.07 -3.79
N ALA A 104 -3.33 -11.83 -4.91
CA ALA A 104 -2.94 -12.87 -5.86
C ALA A 104 -2.09 -13.96 -5.19
N LEU A 105 -1.06 -13.55 -4.44
CA LEU A 105 -0.25 -14.46 -3.63
C LEU A 105 -1.12 -15.30 -2.69
N GLN A 106 -2.03 -14.67 -1.96
CA GLN A 106 -2.88 -15.39 -1.01
C GLN A 106 -3.79 -16.42 -1.73
N ASP A 107 -4.25 -16.12 -2.93
CA ASP A 107 -5.04 -17.05 -3.75
C ASP A 107 -4.21 -18.24 -4.28
N GLU A 108 -2.98 -17.98 -4.72
CA GLU A 108 -2.07 -19.05 -5.12
C GLU A 108 -1.72 -19.98 -3.95
N LEU A 109 -1.44 -19.43 -2.77
CA LEU A 109 -1.17 -20.22 -1.57
C LEU A 109 -2.36 -21.05 -1.13
N ARG A 110 -3.57 -20.48 -1.21
CA ARG A 110 -4.82 -21.21 -0.96
C ARG A 110 -4.98 -22.37 -1.93
N THR A 111 -4.66 -22.15 -3.20
CA THR A 111 -4.79 -23.18 -4.23
C THR A 111 -3.73 -24.27 -4.12
N LEU A 112 -2.49 -23.90 -3.76
CA LEU A 112 -1.43 -24.87 -3.43
C LEU A 112 -1.82 -25.76 -2.24
N THR A 113 -2.54 -25.19 -1.27
CA THR A 113 -3.07 -25.94 -0.12
C THR A 113 -4.17 -26.93 -0.52
N SER A 114 -5.03 -26.59 -1.49
CA SER A 114 -6.11 -27.48 -1.94
C SER A 114 -5.68 -28.52 -2.98
N GLU A 115 -4.69 -28.21 -3.82
CA GLU A 115 -4.27 -29.03 -4.97
C GLU A 115 -2.89 -29.69 -4.76
N ALA A 116 -2.62 -30.19 -3.55
CA ALA A 116 -1.26 -30.48 -3.10
C ALA A 116 -0.41 -31.48 -3.95
N ASN A 117 -1.05 -32.25 -4.84
CA ASN A 117 -0.40 -33.26 -5.69
C ASN A 117 -0.79 -33.17 -7.18
N GLY A 118 -1.21 -31.99 -7.67
CA GLY A 118 -1.63 -31.80 -9.07
C GLY A 118 -0.48 -31.63 -10.08
N ALA A 119 -0.76 -31.91 -11.36
CA ALA A 119 0.17 -31.79 -12.49
C ALA A 119 0.66 -30.35 -12.80
N GLY A 120 0.18 -29.35 -12.07
CA GLY A 120 0.59 -27.94 -12.19
C GLY A 120 1.33 -27.39 -10.97
N ARG A 121 1.69 -28.24 -9.98
CA ARG A 121 2.29 -27.76 -8.71
C ARG A 121 3.54 -26.92 -8.92
N ALA A 122 4.46 -27.38 -9.76
CA ALA A 122 5.72 -26.66 -10.00
C ALA A 122 5.49 -25.27 -10.61
N GLU A 123 4.52 -25.15 -11.52
CA GLU A 123 4.15 -23.89 -12.16
C GLU A 123 3.48 -22.93 -11.15
N ARG A 124 2.54 -23.44 -10.33
CA ARG A 124 1.92 -22.63 -9.27
C ARG A 124 2.92 -22.17 -8.20
N VAL A 125 3.86 -23.02 -7.80
CA VAL A 125 4.94 -22.62 -6.88
C VAL A 125 5.80 -21.53 -7.51
N HIS A 126 6.05 -21.60 -8.81
CA HIS A 126 6.77 -20.56 -9.53
C HIS A 126 6.01 -19.22 -9.50
N TYR A 127 4.72 -19.20 -9.86
CA TYR A 127 3.89 -17.99 -9.79
C TYR A 127 3.79 -17.43 -8.37
N ALA A 128 3.53 -18.28 -7.36
CA ALA A 128 3.48 -17.84 -5.97
C ALA A 128 4.81 -17.24 -5.49
N SER A 129 5.94 -17.76 -5.96
CA SER A 129 7.27 -17.20 -5.65
C SER A 129 7.50 -15.84 -6.34
N GLU A 130 7.04 -15.70 -7.58
CA GLU A 130 7.07 -14.42 -8.31
C GLU A 130 6.21 -13.36 -7.63
N ASP A 131 4.97 -13.72 -7.27
CA ASP A 131 4.04 -12.84 -6.56
C ASP A 131 4.55 -12.48 -5.16
N LEU A 132 5.19 -13.42 -4.45
CA LEU A 132 5.83 -13.12 -3.16
C LEU A 132 6.89 -12.05 -3.31
N ARG A 133 7.84 -12.27 -4.24
CA ARG A 133 8.92 -11.31 -4.51
C ARG A 133 8.36 -9.95 -4.93
N ARG A 134 7.40 -9.94 -5.85
CA ARG A 134 6.74 -8.71 -6.31
C ARG A 134 6.03 -7.97 -5.16
N THR A 135 5.40 -8.71 -4.25
CA THR A 135 4.73 -8.14 -3.08
C THR A 135 5.74 -7.44 -2.16
N PHE A 136 6.90 -8.04 -1.91
CA PHE A 136 7.99 -7.40 -1.17
C PHE A 136 8.53 -6.15 -1.88
N GLU A 137 8.82 -6.25 -3.19
CA GLU A 137 9.33 -5.11 -3.98
C GLU A 137 8.36 -3.91 -3.95
N LEU A 138 7.06 -4.17 -4.15
CA LEU A 138 6.03 -3.15 -4.09
C LEU A 138 5.83 -2.61 -2.67
N GLY A 139 5.86 -3.48 -1.67
CA GLY A 139 5.70 -3.12 -0.25
C GLY A 139 6.80 -2.20 0.23
N ASP A 140 8.06 -2.51 -0.07
CA ASP A 140 9.22 -1.70 0.30
C ASP A 140 9.19 -0.32 -0.36
N GLU A 141 8.86 -0.27 -1.65
CA GLU A 141 8.75 1.00 -2.38
C GLU A 141 7.57 1.84 -1.86
N ALA A 142 6.44 1.19 -1.56
CA ALA A 142 5.27 1.85 -0.98
C ALA A 142 5.59 2.42 0.41
N LEU A 143 6.23 1.63 1.27
CA LEU A 143 6.65 2.05 2.61
C LEU A 143 7.62 3.22 2.55
N ARG A 144 8.61 3.19 1.66
CA ARG A 144 9.54 4.30 1.44
C ARG A 144 8.79 5.59 1.08
N SER A 145 7.93 5.52 0.07
CA SER A 145 7.16 6.65 -0.41
C SER A 145 6.16 7.20 0.62
N LEU A 146 5.47 6.33 1.37
CA LEU A 146 4.53 6.73 2.41
C LEU A 146 5.25 7.37 3.60
N ARG A 147 6.41 6.83 4.02
CA ARG A 147 7.22 7.40 5.10
C ARG A 147 7.71 8.81 4.76
N ASP A 148 7.97 9.11 3.49
CA ASP A 148 8.31 10.48 3.06
C ASP A 148 7.14 11.45 3.29
N ILE A 149 5.89 11.01 3.06
CA ILE A 149 4.69 11.81 3.35
C ILE A 149 4.56 12.08 4.85
N VAL A 150 4.73 11.06 5.68
CA VAL A 150 4.55 11.16 7.13
C VAL A 150 5.70 11.94 7.79
N SER A 151 6.94 11.69 7.39
CA SER A 151 8.10 12.42 7.92
C SER A 151 8.10 13.91 7.54
N GLY A 152 7.31 14.31 6.53
CA GLY A 152 7.29 15.68 6.05
C GLY A 152 8.61 16.07 5.38
N ARG A 153 9.42 15.09 4.99
CA ARG A 153 10.66 15.29 4.25
C ARG A 153 10.27 15.84 2.87
N ARG A 154 10.28 17.17 2.74
CA ARG A 154 10.17 17.85 1.45
C ARG A 154 11.27 17.27 0.57
N HIS A 155 10.89 16.58 -0.50
CA HIS A 155 11.68 16.66 -1.70
C HIS A 155 11.64 18.13 -2.11
N ASP A 156 12.73 18.84 -1.85
CA ASP A 156 13.05 20.12 -2.48
C ASP A 156 13.15 19.89 -4.00
N LEU A 157 12.01 19.78 -4.67
CA LEU A 157 11.90 19.87 -6.13
C LEU A 157 11.69 21.33 -6.57
N ILE A 158 12.16 22.28 -5.75
CA ILE A 158 12.44 23.66 -6.19
C ILE A 158 13.96 23.88 -6.03
N SER A 159 14.75 23.04 -6.69
CA SER A 159 16.11 23.41 -7.05
C SER A 159 16.48 22.67 -8.34
N ARG A 160 16.52 23.44 -9.44
CA ARG A 160 16.95 23.09 -10.82
C ARG A 160 15.90 22.47 -11.75
N ALA A 161 15.20 23.35 -12.47
CA ALA A 161 15.34 23.49 -13.92
C ALA A 161 14.85 24.89 -14.32
#